data_AF-A0A3D9LMF0-F1
#
_entry.id   AF-A0A3D9LMF0-F1
#
_cell.length_a   1.000
_cell.length_b   1.000
_cell.length_c   1.000
_cell.angle_alpha   90.00
_cell.angle_beta   90.00
_cell.angle_gamma   90.00
#
_symmetry.space_group_name_H-M   'P 1'
#
loop_
_entity.id
_entity.type
_entity.pdbx_description
1 polymer ?
#
loop_
_entity_poly.entity_id
_entity_poly.type
_entity_poly.pdbx_seq_one_letter_code
_entity_poly.pdbx_strand_id
1 'polypeptide(L)'
;MNVSHPKELQNTNEPDFDPTLAEGADNSGDLSAVGSAPLAFAHVPDETEIAQTVRQFFGSEVPESLRAIIASESNEIAHSTRKILEEHMRIGGILFNLRSRIEGHYVASLGDSRHVRNKAAQAFYKYVEQVFRKKHDIVKVYIRSYLRFSTNAGAVEMLTITDMQLLVSQDDEVIDAVIEAKKENPDLSKREVKQIIESYKTKLAEKDASLDVVKSQLSEVVGQLDDARNENQYLTEETKHLRLQIEQDKEKKKRTMVDLEVANRSVSTMHTEISKLERERDTLLRQLAEAANRVQTKEVVVSGPPENIKHLQEAADGLMTQVKEATSQMESLQAEVASLEERRKQQLAEIESKETIERHIRELMVDFGSFMQKYKTTQLLVTAGGSVAPFANLFAAFADHVGSFHQELLAAANAT
;
A
#
# COMPACT_ATOMS: atom_id res chain seq x y z
N MET A 1 -66.11 -34.60 -11.47
CA MET A 1 -66.04 -33.18 -11.07
C MET A 1 -64.70 -32.97 -10.39
N ASN A 2 -63.95 -31.99 -10.89
CA ASN A 2 -62.50 -31.81 -10.74
C ASN A 2 -62.05 -31.46 -9.32
N VAL A 3 -60.89 -32.01 -8.98
CA VAL A 3 -59.99 -31.65 -7.89
C VAL A 3 -59.40 -30.25 -8.15
N SER A 4 -59.24 -29.41 -7.12
CA SER A 4 -58.29 -28.29 -7.15
C SER A 4 -57.85 -27.90 -5.73
N HIS A 5 -56.58 -28.18 -5.43
CA HIS A 5 -55.80 -27.56 -4.36
C HIS A 5 -55.60 -26.06 -4.61
N PRO A 6 -55.36 -25.26 -3.56
CA PRO A 6 -54.45 -24.11 -3.65
C PRO A 6 -53.19 -24.44 -2.83
N LYS A 7 -52.10 -24.78 -3.52
CA LYS A 7 -50.94 -23.90 -3.82
C LYS A 7 -50.12 -23.55 -2.58
N GLU A 8 -48.96 -24.22 -2.53
CA GLU A 8 -47.75 -23.81 -1.81
C GLU A 8 -47.59 -22.29 -1.86
N LEU A 9 -47.59 -21.63 -0.70
CA LEU A 9 -47.06 -20.28 -0.60
C LEU A 9 -45.55 -20.41 -0.58
N GLN A 10 -44.99 -20.04 -1.73
CA GLN A 10 -43.58 -19.87 -2.00
C GLN A 10 -42.90 -19.11 -0.86
N ASN A 11 -41.76 -19.65 -0.47
CA ASN A 11 -40.77 -19.04 0.39
C ASN A 11 -40.27 -17.75 -0.28
N THR A 12 -40.93 -16.62 -0.04
CA THR A 12 -40.36 -15.30 -0.37
C THR A 12 -39.49 -14.89 0.80
N ASN A 13 -38.22 -15.25 0.73
CA ASN A 13 -37.15 -14.66 1.53
C ASN A 13 -37.17 -13.15 1.29
N GLU A 14 -37.88 -12.39 2.13
CA GLU A 14 -37.69 -10.95 2.24
C GLU A 14 -36.76 -10.67 3.42
N PRO A 15 -35.67 -9.90 3.20
CA PRO A 15 -34.64 -9.69 4.19
C PRO A 15 -35.18 -8.91 5.40
N ASP A 16 -34.59 -9.22 6.55
CA ASP A 16 -34.82 -8.57 7.84
C ASP A 16 -34.75 -7.04 7.72
N PHE A 17 -35.61 -6.35 8.48
CA PHE A 17 -35.61 -4.88 8.53
C PHE A 17 -34.38 -4.40 9.31
N ASP A 18 -33.33 -4.05 8.59
CA ASP A 18 -32.14 -3.39 9.12
C ASP A 18 -32.31 -1.86 8.97
N PRO A 19 -32.36 -1.09 10.09
CA PRO A 19 -32.49 0.37 10.04
C PRO A 19 -31.25 1.08 9.47
N THR A 20 -30.20 0.36 9.08
CA THR A 20 -28.96 0.90 8.49
C THR A 20 -28.81 0.63 6.99
N LEU A 21 -29.72 -0.13 6.36
CA LEU A 21 -29.68 -0.37 4.91
C LEU A 21 -30.39 0.74 4.13
N ALA A 22 -29.71 1.29 3.11
CA ALA A 22 -30.33 2.15 2.11
C ALA A 22 -31.31 1.33 1.25
N GLU A 23 -32.61 1.54 1.45
CA GLU A 23 -33.63 0.89 0.61
C GLU A 23 -33.52 1.34 -0.86
N GLY A 24 -33.65 0.36 -1.74
CA GLY A 24 -33.44 0.41 -3.19
C GLY A 24 -33.88 1.68 -3.90
N ALA A 25 -33.03 2.08 -4.84
CA ALA A 25 -33.31 3.05 -5.88
C ALA A 25 -34.45 2.55 -6.77
N ASP A 26 -35.70 2.86 -6.40
CA ASP A 26 -36.84 2.92 -7.33
C ASP A 26 -38.03 3.62 -6.66
N ASN A 27 -37.95 4.96 -6.67
CA ASN A 27 -39.07 5.86 -6.89
C ASN A 27 -38.54 7.29 -6.93
N SER A 28 -38.03 7.71 -8.08
CA SER A 28 -37.96 9.12 -8.49
C SER A 28 -39.38 9.65 -8.77
N GLY A 29 -40.28 9.47 -7.80
CA GLY A 29 -41.55 10.18 -7.76
C GLY A 29 -41.25 11.63 -7.47
N ASP A 30 -41.42 12.48 -8.48
CA ASP A 30 -41.30 13.92 -8.39
C ASP A 30 -42.32 14.47 -7.37
N LEU A 31 -41.92 14.50 -6.09
CA LEU A 31 -42.68 15.08 -4.98
C LEU A 31 -42.57 16.61 -4.95
N SER A 32 -42.13 17.24 -6.05
CA SER A 32 -42.05 18.71 -6.19
C SER A 32 -43.42 19.41 -6.18
N ALA A 33 -44.53 18.67 -6.26
CA ALA A 33 -45.88 19.22 -6.36
C ALA A 33 -46.71 19.13 -5.07
N VAL A 34 -46.12 19.31 -3.88
CA VAL A 34 -46.91 19.61 -2.67
C VAL A 34 -46.68 21.07 -2.30
N GLY A 35 -47.58 21.93 -2.79
CA GLY A 35 -47.64 23.36 -2.50
C GLY A 35 -47.89 23.65 -1.01
N SER A 36 -46.83 23.56 -0.21
CA SER A 36 -46.70 24.30 1.03
C SER A 36 -45.75 25.45 0.73
N ALA A 37 -46.16 26.68 1.04
CA ALA A 37 -45.27 27.85 0.99
C ALA A 37 -43.90 27.50 1.62
N PRO A 38 -42.79 28.07 1.10
CA PRO A 38 -41.47 27.82 1.67
C PRO A 38 -41.48 28.31 3.12
N LEU A 39 -41.59 27.38 4.05
CA LEU A 39 -41.71 27.65 5.49
C LEU A 39 -40.35 27.92 6.15
N ALA A 40 -39.28 28.10 5.37
CA ALA A 40 -37.94 28.26 5.88
C ALA A 40 -37.26 29.45 5.19
N PHE A 41 -36.75 30.37 6.01
CA PHE A 41 -35.74 31.31 5.58
C PHE A 41 -34.51 30.49 5.17
N ALA A 42 -33.92 30.82 4.03
CA ALA A 42 -32.78 30.08 3.46
C ALA A 42 -31.52 30.20 4.34
N HIS A 43 -31.44 31.29 5.10
CA HIS A 43 -30.36 31.67 6.00
C HIS A 43 -30.96 32.35 7.23
N VAL A 44 -30.33 32.17 8.39
CA VAL A 44 -30.66 32.92 9.59
C VAL A 44 -29.45 33.76 10.00
N PRO A 45 -29.45 35.06 9.69
CA PRO A 45 -28.26 35.88 9.88
C PRO A 45 -27.95 36.09 11.37
N ASP A 46 -26.67 36.27 11.67
CA ASP A 46 -26.22 36.61 13.01
C ASP A 46 -26.29 38.13 13.28
N GLU A 47 -26.12 38.54 14.53
CA GLU A 47 -26.22 39.96 14.91
C GLU A 47 -25.20 40.84 14.17
N THR A 48 -24.03 40.28 13.84
CA THR A 48 -22.96 41.02 13.18
C THR A 48 -23.25 41.25 11.70
N GLU A 49 -23.79 40.22 11.03
CA GLU A 49 -24.23 40.26 9.64
C GLU A 49 -25.40 41.23 9.48
N ILE A 50 -26.38 41.20 10.40
CA ILE A 50 -27.49 42.15 10.42
C ILE A 50 -26.96 43.58 10.57
N ALA A 51 -26.09 43.83 11.55
CA ALA A 51 -25.54 45.17 11.78
C ALA A 51 -24.72 45.69 10.60
N GLN A 52 -23.93 44.84 9.95
CA GLN A 52 -23.17 45.19 8.75
C GLN A 52 -24.08 45.50 7.57
N THR A 53 -25.08 44.64 7.33
CA THR A 53 -26.04 44.81 6.22
C THR A 53 -26.86 46.08 6.39
N VAL A 54 -27.35 46.36 7.60
CA VAL A 54 -28.09 47.60 7.90
C VAL A 54 -27.23 48.83 7.64
N ARG A 55 -25.95 48.82 8.04
CA ARG A 55 -25.02 49.93 7.77
C ARG A 55 -24.72 50.08 6.28
N GLN A 56 -24.53 48.98 5.57
CA GLN A 56 -24.23 48.99 4.14
C GLN A 56 -25.42 49.50 3.32
N PHE A 57 -26.64 49.06 3.65
CA PHE A 57 -27.83 49.34 2.86
C PHE A 57 -28.43 50.71 3.16
N PHE A 58 -28.51 51.09 4.43
CA PHE A 58 -29.10 52.37 4.85
C PHE A 58 -28.07 53.49 4.97
N GLY A 59 -26.78 53.18 4.81
CA GLY A 59 -25.68 54.14 4.67
C GLY A 59 -25.73 55.25 5.71
N SER A 60 -25.46 56.50 5.30
CA SER A 60 -25.68 57.71 6.10
C SER A 60 -27.06 58.35 5.89
N GLU A 61 -27.92 57.74 5.06
CA GLU A 61 -29.23 58.28 4.69
C GLU A 61 -30.24 58.22 5.84
N VAL A 62 -30.06 57.25 6.74
CA VAL A 62 -30.91 57.03 7.91
C VAL A 62 -30.16 57.38 9.20
N PRO A 63 -30.78 57.97 10.24
CA PRO A 63 -30.12 58.23 11.52
C PRO A 63 -29.64 56.95 12.22
N GLU A 64 -28.54 57.02 12.98
CA GLU A 64 -27.98 55.86 13.71
C GLU A 64 -28.99 55.23 14.67
N SER A 65 -29.84 56.04 15.31
CA SER A 65 -30.90 55.53 16.20
C SER A 65 -31.91 54.66 15.45
N LEU A 66 -32.29 55.05 14.23
CA LEU A 66 -33.22 54.26 13.42
C LEU A 66 -32.53 53.03 12.82
N ARG A 67 -31.24 53.11 12.44
CA ARG A 67 -30.45 51.92 12.06
C ARG A 67 -30.37 50.91 13.21
N ALA A 68 -30.16 51.36 14.44
CA ALA A 68 -30.13 50.48 15.62
C ALA A 68 -31.49 49.80 15.87
N ILE A 69 -32.61 50.52 15.68
CA ILE A 69 -33.96 49.95 15.77
C ILE A 69 -34.17 48.89 14.68
N ILE A 70 -33.82 49.20 13.42
CA ILE A 70 -33.94 48.25 12.31
C ILE A 70 -33.11 46.99 12.58
N ALA A 71 -31.88 47.14 13.08
CA ALA A 71 -31.04 46.01 13.43
C ALA A 71 -31.64 45.17 14.58
N SER A 72 -32.20 45.83 15.60
CA SER A 72 -32.89 45.15 16.71
C SER A 72 -34.12 44.37 16.24
N GLU A 73 -34.97 44.97 15.40
CA GLU A 73 -36.15 44.29 14.83
C GLU A 73 -35.74 43.15 13.90
N SER A 74 -34.66 43.32 13.14
CA SER A 74 -34.10 42.26 12.28
C SER A 74 -33.56 41.08 13.10
N ASN A 75 -32.93 41.35 14.25
CA ASN A 75 -32.49 40.33 15.20
C ASN A 75 -33.66 39.53 15.77
N GLU A 76 -34.77 40.20 16.11
CA GLU A 76 -36.00 39.53 16.56
C GLU A 76 -36.58 38.60 15.48
N ILE A 77 -36.55 39.03 14.21
CA ILE A 77 -36.95 38.19 13.08
C ILE A 77 -36.05 36.95 12.99
N ALA A 78 -34.72 37.13 13.04
CA ALA A 78 -33.77 36.02 12.99
C ALA A 78 -33.97 35.05 14.17
N HIS A 79 -34.18 35.56 15.38
CA HIS A 79 -34.46 34.73 16.56
C HIS A 79 -35.76 33.92 16.42
N SER A 80 -36.83 34.57 15.96
CA SER A 80 -38.10 33.89 15.67
C SER A 80 -37.94 32.76 14.65
N THR A 81 -37.11 32.98 13.63
CA THR A 81 -36.79 31.97 12.63
C THR A 81 -36.05 30.76 13.21
N ARG A 82 -35.01 30.97 14.04
CA ARG A 82 -34.31 29.85 14.71
C ARG A 82 -35.29 29.02 15.54
N LYS A 83 -36.16 29.70 16.30
CA LYS A 83 -37.20 29.07 17.11
C LYS A 83 -38.18 28.24 16.27
N ILE A 84 -38.55 28.72 15.07
CA ILE A 84 -39.39 27.93 14.15
C ILE A 84 -38.68 26.64 13.75
N LEU A 85 -37.39 26.67 13.41
CA LEU A 85 -36.61 25.47 13.05
C LEU A 85 -36.49 24.48 14.22
N GLU A 86 -36.21 24.98 15.43
CA GLU A 86 -36.23 24.17 16.65
C GLU A 86 -37.59 23.51 16.90
N GLU A 87 -38.69 24.23 16.66
CA GLU A 87 -40.03 23.69 16.77
C GLU A 87 -40.31 22.60 15.71
N HIS A 88 -39.72 22.67 14.50
CA HIS A 88 -39.79 21.56 13.55
C HIS A 88 -39.12 20.29 14.10
N MET A 89 -37.95 20.42 14.73
CA MET A 89 -37.28 19.29 15.40
C MET A 89 -38.11 18.76 16.57
N ARG A 90 -38.71 19.66 17.36
CA ARG A 90 -39.60 19.29 18.45
C ARG A 90 -40.83 18.53 17.97
N ILE A 91 -41.47 18.98 16.90
CA ILE A 91 -42.60 18.28 16.26
C ILE A 91 -42.17 16.87 15.83
N GLY A 92 -41.01 16.74 15.19
CA GLY A 92 -40.44 15.44 14.83
C GLY A 92 -40.26 14.50 16.02
N GLY A 93 -39.72 15.00 17.13
CA GLY A 93 -39.56 14.23 18.37
C GLY A 93 -40.89 13.83 19.02
N ILE A 94 -41.90 14.70 18.99
CA ILE A 94 -43.25 14.37 19.48
C ILE A 94 -43.88 13.28 18.61
N LEU A 95 -43.78 13.39 17.28
CA LEU A 95 -44.29 12.40 16.34
C LEU A 95 -43.61 11.03 16.53
N PHE A 96 -42.29 11.03 16.71
CA PHE A 96 -41.53 9.82 17.02
C PHE A 96 -42.04 9.16 18.32
N ASN A 97 -42.11 9.94 19.41
CA ASN A 97 -42.57 9.43 20.70
C ASN A 97 -44.04 8.96 20.68
N LEU A 98 -44.90 9.62 19.90
CA LEU A 98 -46.29 9.19 19.72
C LEU A 98 -46.36 7.85 18.99
N ARG A 99 -45.59 7.71 17.90
CA ARG A 99 -45.49 6.45 17.16
C ARG A 99 -44.99 5.32 18.07
N SER A 100 -43.90 5.54 18.80
CA SER A 100 -43.32 4.53 19.72
C SER A 100 -44.29 4.12 20.81
N ARG A 101 -45.11 5.04 21.34
CA ARG A 101 -46.15 4.71 22.33
C ARG A 101 -47.26 3.82 21.75
N ILE A 102 -47.72 4.12 20.54
CA ILE A 102 -48.74 3.31 19.85
C ILE A 102 -48.18 1.92 19.54
N GLU A 103 -46.96 1.85 18.99
CA GLU A 103 -46.27 0.59 18.72
C GLU A 103 -46.07 -0.23 19.99
N GLY A 104 -45.58 0.37 21.07
CA GLY A 104 -45.40 -0.29 22.37
C GLY A 104 -46.70 -0.86 22.94
N HIS A 105 -47.81 -0.13 22.83
CA HIS A 105 -49.12 -0.64 23.26
C HIS A 105 -49.58 -1.86 22.44
N TYR A 106 -49.42 -1.82 21.12
CA TYR A 106 -49.80 -2.93 20.24
C TYR A 106 -48.94 -4.17 20.50
N VAL A 107 -47.63 -3.99 20.64
CA VAL A 107 -46.69 -5.07 20.96
C VAL A 107 -47.02 -5.69 22.33
N ALA A 108 -47.28 -4.87 23.34
CA ALA A 108 -47.65 -5.35 24.67
C ALA A 108 -49.00 -6.10 24.69
N SER A 109 -49.96 -5.70 23.84
CA SER A 109 -51.32 -6.24 23.86
C SER A 109 -51.51 -7.45 22.94
N LEU A 110 -50.78 -7.50 21.81
CA LEU A 110 -50.99 -8.47 20.73
C LEU A 110 -49.76 -9.35 20.46
N GLY A 111 -48.67 -9.14 21.20
CA GLY A 111 -47.39 -9.80 21.01
C GLY A 111 -46.48 -9.08 19.99
N ASP A 112 -45.16 -9.23 20.14
CA ASP A 112 -44.20 -8.68 19.18
C ASP A 112 -44.16 -9.54 17.92
N SER A 113 -44.69 -8.99 16.83
CA SER A 113 -44.52 -9.54 15.49
C SER A 113 -44.44 -8.41 14.48
N ARG A 114 -43.80 -8.67 13.33
CA ARG A 114 -43.72 -7.73 12.20
C ARG A 114 -45.11 -7.26 11.77
N HIS A 115 -46.08 -8.17 11.75
CA HIS A 115 -47.47 -7.83 11.42
C HIS A 115 -48.09 -6.84 12.44
N VAL A 116 -47.90 -7.07 13.74
CA VAL A 116 -48.41 -6.18 14.80
C VAL A 116 -47.74 -4.81 14.75
N ARG A 117 -46.41 -4.75 14.55
CA ARG A 117 -45.67 -3.49 14.38
C ARG A 117 -46.14 -2.70 13.15
N ASN A 118 -46.33 -3.35 12.01
CA ASN A 118 -46.87 -2.73 10.80
C ASN A 118 -48.29 -2.20 11.01
N LYS A 119 -49.15 -2.96 11.69
CA LYS A 119 -50.52 -2.55 12.02
C LYS A 119 -50.54 -1.32 12.93
N ALA A 120 -49.64 -1.27 13.92
CA ALA A 120 -49.50 -0.12 14.82
C ALA A 120 -48.99 1.13 14.07
N ALA A 121 -47.99 0.97 13.21
CA ALA A 121 -47.50 2.05 12.36
C ALA A 121 -48.61 2.61 11.46
N GLN A 122 -49.39 1.74 10.79
CA GLN A 122 -50.53 2.17 9.97
C GLN A 122 -51.58 2.94 10.79
N ALA A 123 -51.88 2.50 12.02
CA ALA A 123 -52.81 3.20 12.90
C ALA A 123 -52.30 4.61 13.27
N PHE A 124 -51.02 4.72 13.60
CA PHE A 124 -50.37 6.01 13.86
C PHE A 124 -50.49 6.96 12.65
N TYR A 125 -50.12 6.51 11.45
CA TYR A 125 -50.16 7.38 10.27
C TYR A 125 -51.57 7.79 9.88
N LYS A 126 -52.57 6.89 9.97
CA LYS A 126 -53.98 7.23 9.76
C LYS A 126 -54.47 8.28 10.76
N TYR A 127 -54.10 8.13 12.03
CA TYR A 127 -54.45 9.12 13.07
C TYR A 127 -53.84 10.49 12.75
N VAL A 128 -52.55 10.54 12.42
CA VAL A 128 -51.88 11.81 12.12
C VAL A 128 -52.45 12.46 10.86
N GLU A 129 -52.76 11.68 9.84
CA GLU A 129 -53.40 12.17 8.61
C GLU A 129 -54.80 12.73 8.89
N GLN A 130 -55.59 12.07 9.72
CA GLN A 130 -56.95 12.54 10.05
C GLN A 130 -56.95 13.79 10.93
N VAL A 131 -56.09 13.85 11.95
CA VAL A 131 -56.07 14.96 12.93
C VAL A 131 -55.34 16.18 12.38
N PHE A 132 -54.15 15.98 11.82
CA PHE A 132 -53.26 17.07 11.41
C PHE A 132 -53.28 17.34 9.91
N ARG A 133 -54.03 16.54 9.12
CA ARG A 133 -54.10 16.66 7.65
C ARG A 133 -52.73 16.59 6.98
N LYS A 134 -51.81 15.82 7.57
CA LYS A 134 -50.46 15.59 7.04
C LYS A 134 -50.34 14.18 6.49
N LYS A 135 -49.91 14.08 5.23
CA LYS A 135 -49.66 12.79 4.58
C LYS A 135 -48.53 12.03 5.26
N HIS A 136 -48.57 10.72 5.11
CA HIS A 136 -47.56 9.78 5.64
C HIS A 136 -46.12 10.22 5.37
N ASP A 137 -45.79 10.58 4.13
CA ASP A 137 -44.42 10.89 3.72
C ASP A 137 -43.87 12.13 4.43
N ILE A 138 -44.71 13.15 4.64
CA ILE A 138 -44.32 14.36 5.36
C ILE A 138 -44.00 14.01 6.82
N VAL A 139 -44.85 13.21 7.47
CA VAL A 139 -44.67 12.79 8.87
C VAL A 139 -43.36 12.00 9.03
N LYS A 140 -43.05 11.11 8.08
CA LYS A 140 -41.78 10.37 8.03
C LYS A 140 -40.58 11.32 7.96
N VAL A 141 -40.64 12.36 7.12
CA VAL A 141 -39.54 13.33 7.00
C VAL A 141 -39.28 14.04 8.32
N TYR A 142 -40.31 14.49 9.04
CA TYR A 142 -40.14 15.11 10.36
C TYR A 142 -39.50 14.16 11.37
N ILE A 143 -39.99 12.92 11.45
CA ILE A 143 -39.44 11.90 12.36
C ILE A 143 -37.97 11.62 12.03
N ARG A 144 -37.65 11.38 10.75
CA ARG A 144 -36.28 11.06 10.31
C ARG A 144 -35.33 12.24 10.51
N SER A 145 -35.77 13.46 10.19
CA SER A 145 -34.96 14.67 10.38
C SER A 145 -34.66 14.90 11.86
N TYR A 146 -35.64 14.69 12.75
CA TYR A 146 -35.39 14.71 14.19
C TYR A 146 -34.38 13.65 14.62
N LEU A 147 -34.58 12.39 14.23
CA LEU A 147 -33.67 11.31 14.61
C LEU A 147 -32.23 11.55 14.12
N ARG A 148 -32.07 12.20 12.96
CA ARG A 148 -30.77 12.44 12.34
C ARG A 148 -30.06 13.70 12.86
N PHE A 149 -30.79 14.81 13.02
CA PHE A 149 -30.17 16.12 13.25
C PHE A 149 -30.41 16.71 14.65
N SER A 150 -31.25 16.11 15.48
CA SER A 150 -31.58 16.69 16.80
C SER A 150 -30.39 16.89 17.74
N THR A 151 -29.31 16.14 17.56
CA THR A 151 -28.07 16.26 18.34
C THR A 151 -27.02 17.14 17.67
N ASN A 152 -27.24 17.59 16.43
CA ASN A 152 -26.32 18.43 15.67
C ASN A 152 -26.83 19.88 15.64
N ALA A 153 -26.36 20.69 16.60
CA ALA A 153 -26.77 22.09 16.71
C ALA A 153 -26.46 22.91 15.45
N GLY A 154 -25.31 22.65 14.80
CA GLY A 154 -24.93 23.33 13.56
C GLY A 154 -25.87 22.99 12.40
N ALA A 155 -26.32 21.74 12.30
CA ALA A 155 -27.32 21.34 11.31
C ALA A 155 -28.68 22.03 11.54
N VAL A 156 -29.12 22.15 12.79
CA VAL A 156 -30.40 22.79 13.13
C VAL A 156 -30.38 24.29 12.84
N GLU A 157 -29.23 24.94 12.99
CA GLU A 157 -29.06 26.36 12.69
C GLU A 157 -28.93 26.64 11.18
N MET A 158 -28.16 25.81 10.46
CA MET A 158 -27.76 26.11 9.07
C MET A 158 -28.64 25.46 8.00
N LEU A 159 -29.35 24.37 8.32
CA LEU A 159 -30.10 23.61 7.32
C LEU A 159 -31.59 23.92 7.40
N THR A 160 -32.19 24.15 6.23
CA THR A 160 -33.65 24.17 6.14
C THR A 160 -34.21 22.76 6.29
N ILE A 161 -35.51 22.63 6.59
CA ILE A 161 -36.19 21.32 6.61
C ILE A 161 -36.08 20.58 5.27
N THR A 162 -35.95 21.32 4.15
CA THR A 162 -35.79 20.74 2.82
C THR A 162 -34.38 20.18 2.61
N ASP A 163 -33.36 20.85 3.15
CA ASP A 163 -31.97 20.38 3.12
C ASP A 163 -31.82 19.15 4.01
N MET A 164 -32.38 19.19 5.22
CA MET A 164 -32.45 18.02 6.11
C MET A 164 -33.10 16.83 5.40
N GLN A 165 -34.21 17.04 4.67
CA GLN A 165 -34.85 15.97 3.92
C GLN A 165 -33.93 15.33 2.86
N LEU A 166 -33.08 16.12 2.18
CA LEU A 166 -32.11 15.59 1.22
C LEU A 166 -30.96 14.84 1.90
N LEU A 167 -30.60 15.29 3.10
CA LEU A 167 -29.44 14.82 3.86
C LEU A 167 -29.74 13.65 4.81
N VAL A 168 -31.01 13.38 5.12
CA VAL A 168 -31.42 12.32 6.06
C VAL A 168 -30.78 10.96 5.76
N SER A 169 -30.59 10.63 4.48
CA SER A 169 -30.03 9.35 4.03
C SER A 169 -28.58 9.44 3.57
N GLN A 170 -27.88 10.54 3.84
CA GLN A 170 -26.48 10.72 3.48
C GLN A 170 -25.58 10.44 4.68
N ASP A 171 -24.33 10.08 4.40
CA ASP A 171 -23.31 9.85 5.41
C ASP A 171 -22.94 11.15 6.14
N ASP A 172 -22.41 11.02 7.36
CA ASP A 172 -22.07 12.18 8.21
C ASP A 172 -21.07 13.12 7.52
N GLU A 173 -20.10 12.58 6.78
CA GLU A 173 -19.12 13.39 6.03
C GLU A 173 -19.76 14.26 4.94
N VAL A 174 -20.79 13.75 4.27
CA VAL A 174 -21.54 14.50 3.25
C VAL A 174 -22.42 15.57 3.90
N ILE A 175 -22.99 15.26 5.05
CA ILE A 175 -23.77 16.21 5.85
C ILE A 175 -22.87 17.38 6.27
N ASP A 176 -21.71 17.09 6.84
CA ASP A 176 -20.76 18.11 7.31
C ASP A 176 -20.28 18.98 6.14
N ALA A 177 -19.98 18.38 4.99
CA ALA A 177 -19.62 19.12 3.78
C ALA A 177 -20.71 20.08 3.30
N VAL A 178 -21.99 19.67 3.37
CA VAL A 178 -23.11 20.55 3.00
C VAL A 178 -23.31 21.65 4.04
N ILE A 179 -23.14 21.36 5.33
CA ILE A 179 -23.21 22.37 6.39
C ILE A 179 -22.09 23.42 6.21
N GLU A 180 -20.86 22.98 5.91
CA GLU A 180 -19.73 23.87 5.63
C GLU A 180 -20.00 24.74 4.39
N ALA A 181 -20.47 24.14 3.30
CA ALA A 181 -20.82 24.88 2.09
C ALA A 181 -21.95 25.90 2.34
N LYS A 182 -22.96 25.54 3.15
CA LYS A 182 -24.04 26.45 3.56
C LYS A 182 -23.57 27.56 4.49
N LYS A 183 -22.54 27.31 5.29
CA LYS A 183 -21.91 28.34 6.12
C LYS A 183 -21.15 29.36 5.27
N GLU A 184 -20.50 28.92 4.20
CA GLU A 184 -19.81 29.82 3.26
C GLU A 184 -20.78 30.55 2.32
N ASN A 185 -21.83 29.85 1.87
CA ASN A 185 -22.86 30.40 1.01
C ASN A 185 -24.26 29.98 1.50
N PRO A 186 -24.91 30.81 2.33
CA PRO A 186 -26.23 30.48 2.89
C PRO A 186 -27.33 30.36 1.83
N ASP A 187 -27.20 31.08 0.71
CA ASP A 187 -28.18 31.13 -0.37
C ASP A 187 -28.13 29.95 -1.34
N LEU A 188 -27.32 28.92 -1.03
CA LEU A 188 -27.24 27.70 -1.84
C LEU A 188 -28.63 27.13 -2.14
N SER A 189 -28.92 27.03 -3.43
CA SER A 189 -30.16 26.45 -3.91
C SER A 189 -30.17 24.94 -3.68
N LYS A 190 -31.36 24.37 -3.63
CA LYS A 190 -31.56 22.91 -3.55
C LYS A 190 -30.80 22.14 -4.65
N ARG A 191 -30.66 22.73 -5.84
CA ARG A 191 -29.95 22.12 -6.97
C ARG A 191 -28.44 22.08 -6.71
N GLU A 192 -27.89 23.16 -6.16
CA GLU A 192 -26.46 23.24 -5.82
C GLU A 192 -26.13 22.31 -4.66
N VAL A 193 -26.99 22.22 -3.64
CA VAL A 193 -26.83 21.23 -2.55
C VAL A 193 -26.78 19.80 -3.10
N LYS A 194 -27.65 19.45 -4.06
CA LYS A 194 -27.59 18.13 -4.72
C LYS A 194 -26.29 17.92 -5.51
N GLN A 195 -25.78 18.95 -6.18
CA GLN A 195 -24.51 18.85 -6.90
C GLN A 195 -23.34 18.65 -5.95
N ILE A 196 -23.36 19.33 -4.78
CA ILE A 196 -22.36 19.14 -3.73
C ILE A 196 -22.39 17.68 -3.27
N ILE A 197 -23.56 17.17 -2.88
CA ILE A 197 -23.73 15.76 -2.46
C ILE A 197 -23.13 14.79 -3.48
N GLU A 198 -23.48 14.95 -4.76
CA GLU A 198 -22.98 14.06 -5.82
C GLU A 198 -21.47 14.17 -5.99
N SER A 199 -20.93 15.38 -6.01
CA SER A 199 -19.49 15.61 -6.15
C SER A 199 -18.68 15.01 -5.00
N TYR A 200 -19.20 15.06 -3.77
CA TYR A 200 -18.55 14.46 -2.60
C TYR A 200 -18.59 12.93 -2.67
N LYS A 201 -19.70 12.34 -3.12
CA LYS A 201 -19.79 10.90 -3.34
C LYS A 201 -18.79 10.41 -4.37
N THR A 202 -18.66 11.12 -5.49
CA THR A 202 -17.65 10.79 -6.51
C THR A 202 -16.24 10.85 -5.93
N LYS A 203 -15.90 11.92 -5.20
CA LYS A 203 -14.59 12.05 -4.53
C LYS A 203 -14.34 10.96 -3.50
N LEU A 204 -15.36 10.54 -2.76
CA LEU A 204 -15.24 9.46 -1.77
C LEU A 204 -14.96 8.13 -2.47
N ALA A 205 -15.73 7.82 -3.52
CA ALA A 205 -15.50 6.62 -4.33
C ALA A 205 -14.11 6.58 -4.99
N GLU A 206 -13.62 7.73 -5.48
CA GLU A 206 -12.26 7.86 -6.01
C GLU A 206 -11.20 7.62 -4.94
N LYS A 207 -11.40 8.14 -3.73
CA LYS A 207 -10.49 7.90 -2.59
C LYS A 207 -10.49 6.44 -2.16
N ASP A 208 -11.64 5.80 -2.09
CA ASP A 208 -11.74 4.38 -1.74
C ASP A 208 -11.04 3.51 -2.78
N ALA A 209 -11.25 3.79 -4.08
CA ALA A 209 -10.54 3.10 -5.15
C ALA A 209 -9.01 3.30 -5.06
N SER A 210 -8.56 4.52 -4.74
CA SER A 210 -7.13 4.79 -4.52
C SER A 210 -6.58 4.06 -3.30
N LEU A 211 -7.36 3.93 -2.23
CA LEU A 211 -6.97 3.22 -1.01
C LEU A 211 -6.80 1.74 -1.31
N ASP A 212 -7.72 1.13 -2.07
CA ASP A 212 -7.62 -0.27 -2.49
C ASP A 212 -6.37 -0.53 -3.34
N VAL A 213 -6.02 0.37 -4.26
CA VAL A 213 -4.77 0.27 -5.04
C VAL A 213 -3.54 0.31 -4.13
N VAL A 214 -3.48 1.28 -3.21
CA VAL A 214 -2.35 1.41 -2.26
C VAL A 214 -2.26 0.19 -1.35
N LYS A 215 -3.40 -0.36 -0.91
CA LYS A 215 -3.45 -1.56 -0.08
C LYS A 215 -2.95 -2.79 -0.84
N SER A 216 -3.30 -2.92 -2.12
CA SER A 216 -2.78 -3.97 -3.00
C SER A 216 -1.26 -3.87 -3.16
N GLN A 217 -0.76 -2.66 -3.46
CA GLN A 217 0.69 -2.39 -3.56
C GLN A 217 1.42 -2.68 -2.25
N LEU A 218 0.85 -2.31 -1.11
CA LEU A 218 1.43 -2.63 0.20
C LEU A 218 1.50 -4.14 0.42
N SER A 219 0.45 -4.88 0.05
CA SER A 219 0.45 -6.34 0.15
C SER A 219 1.52 -6.97 -0.74
N GLU A 220 1.74 -6.43 -1.94
CA GLU A 220 2.79 -6.89 -2.85
C GLU A 220 4.19 -6.62 -2.27
N VAL A 221 4.44 -5.41 -1.77
CA VAL A 221 5.72 -5.05 -1.15
C VAL A 221 5.99 -5.90 0.10
N VAL A 222 4.96 -6.19 0.91
CA VAL A 222 5.10 -7.09 2.06
C VAL A 222 5.47 -8.50 1.60
N GLY A 223 4.85 -9.01 0.53
CA GLY A 223 5.21 -10.29 -0.07
C GLY A 223 6.67 -10.33 -0.54
N GLN A 224 7.10 -9.31 -1.29
CA GLN A 224 8.49 -9.17 -1.74
C GLN A 224 9.48 -9.09 -0.57
N LEU A 225 9.11 -8.41 0.52
CA LEU A 225 9.94 -8.32 1.73
C LEU A 225 10.09 -9.68 2.41
N ASP A 226 9.03 -10.47 2.48
CA ASP A 226 9.06 -11.81 3.07
C ASP A 226 9.89 -12.78 2.20
N ASP A 227 9.76 -12.70 0.87
CA ASP A 227 10.59 -13.46 -0.06
C ASP A 227 12.08 -13.09 0.08
N ALA A 228 12.40 -11.80 0.10
CA ALA A 228 13.77 -11.32 0.28
C ALA A 228 14.36 -11.74 1.64
N ARG A 229 13.55 -11.77 2.71
CA ARG A 229 13.96 -12.29 4.02
C ARG A 229 14.28 -13.77 3.97
N ASN A 230 13.44 -14.58 3.33
CA ASN A 230 13.65 -16.00 3.19
C ASN A 230 14.92 -16.31 2.39
N GLU A 231 15.14 -15.58 1.29
CA GLU A 231 16.36 -15.67 0.49
C GLU A 231 17.61 -15.27 1.30
N ASN A 232 17.54 -14.19 2.08
CA ASN A 232 18.65 -13.79 2.96
C ASN A 232 18.99 -14.87 4.00
N GLN A 233 17.98 -15.52 4.58
CA GLN A 233 18.19 -16.63 5.51
C GLN A 233 18.86 -17.81 4.81
N TYR A 234 18.38 -18.18 3.63
CA TYR A 234 18.96 -19.26 2.83
C TYR A 234 20.44 -18.96 2.50
N LEU A 235 20.74 -17.77 1.97
CA LEU A 235 22.11 -17.35 1.65
C LEU A 235 23.01 -17.30 2.89
N THR A 236 22.45 -16.93 4.04
CA THR A 236 23.18 -16.95 5.32
C THR A 236 23.57 -18.36 5.73
N GLU A 237 22.65 -19.32 5.62
CA GLU A 237 22.94 -20.73 5.91
C GLU A 237 23.94 -21.34 4.90
N GLU A 238 23.80 -21.03 3.61
CA GLU A 238 24.74 -21.46 2.59
C GLU A 238 26.15 -20.88 2.81
N THR A 239 26.24 -19.60 3.21
CA THR A 239 27.52 -18.96 3.58
C THR A 239 28.17 -19.65 4.77
N LYS A 240 27.39 -20.07 5.78
CA LYS A 240 27.90 -20.84 6.92
C LYS A 240 28.43 -22.20 6.48
N HIS A 241 27.68 -22.89 5.62
CA HIS A 241 28.08 -24.19 5.09
C HIS A 241 29.40 -24.11 4.29
N LEU A 242 29.51 -23.15 3.38
CA LEU A 242 30.73 -22.92 2.59
C LEU A 242 31.92 -22.57 3.48
N ARG A 243 31.74 -21.75 4.52
CA ARG A 243 32.81 -21.46 5.49
C ARG A 243 33.30 -22.72 6.19
N LEU A 244 32.39 -23.61 6.60
CA LEU A 244 32.77 -24.88 7.23
C LEU A 244 33.55 -25.77 6.27
N GLN A 245 33.12 -25.84 5.01
CA GLN A 245 33.80 -26.62 3.97
C GLN A 245 35.21 -26.09 3.68
N ILE A 246 35.37 -24.76 3.57
CA ILE A 246 36.69 -24.11 3.42
C ILE A 246 37.61 -24.46 4.59
N GLU A 247 37.10 -24.45 5.83
CA GLU A 247 37.92 -24.76 7.01
C GLU A 247 38.32 -26.24 7.04
N GLN A 248 37.43 -27.15 6.66
CA GLN A 248 37.75 -28.56 6.51
C GLN A 248 38.81 -28.80 5.43
N ASP A 249 38.71 -28.10 4.29
CA ASP A 249 39.68 -28.25 3.20
C ASP A 249 41.04 -27.64 3.53
N LYS A 250 41.08 -26.52 4.28
CA LYS A 250 42.33 -26.01 4.87
C LYS A 250 42.97 -27.04 5.79
N GLU A 251 42.19 -27.71 6.62
CA GLU A 251 42.71 -28.70 7.57
C GLU A 251 43.23 -29.96 6.84
N LYS A 252 42.50 -30.44 5.83
CA LYS A 252 43.00 -31.51 4.93
C LYS A 252 44.30 -31.10 4.25
N LYS A 253 44.38 -29.87 3.73
CA LYS A 253 45.59 -29.33 3.09
C LYS A 253 46.78 -29.25 4.06
N LYS A 254 46.57 -28.87 5.32
CA LYS A 254 47.63 -28.89 6.34
C LYS A 254 48.12 -30.31 6.58
N ARG A 255 47.22 -31.29 6.69
CA ARG A 255 47.59 -32.70 6.90
C ARG A 255 48.42 -33.23 5.72
N THR A 256 47.97 -33.02 4.49
CA THR A 256 48.72 -33.46 3.30
C THR A 256 50.08 -32.77 3.19
N MET A 257 50.19 -31.51 3.59
CA MET A 257 51.47 -30.79 3.65
C MET A 257 52.42 -31.40 4.69
N VAL A 258 51.92 -31.77 5.88
CA VAL A 258 52.71 -32.47 6.90
C VAL A 258 53.16 -33.85 6.40
N ASP A 259 52.28 -34.61 5.76
CA ASP A 259 52.61 -35.92 5.18
C ASP A 259 53.68 -35.78 4.09
N LEU A 260 53.58 -34.75 3.25
CA LEU A 260 54.59 -34.43 2.23
C LEU A 260 55.94 -34.09 2.87
N GLU A 261 55.97 -33.28 3.93
CA GLU A 261 57.20 -32.98 4.66
C GLU A 261 57.85 -34.23 5.26
N VAL A 262 57.05 -35.14 5.82
CA VAL A 262 57.53 -36.43 6.34
C VAL A 262 58.12 -37.28 5.22
N ALA A 263 57.42 -37.40 4.09
CA ALA A 263 57.93 -38.10 2.92
C ALA A 263 59.23 -37.47 2.40
N ASN A 264 59.33 -36.14 2.36
CA ASN A 264 60.51 -35.42 1.89
C ASN A 264 61.72 -35.61 2.81
N ARG A 265 61.50 -35.69 4.13
CA ARG A 265 62.55 -36.09 5.10
C ARG A 265 63.00 -37.53 4.86
N SER A 266 62.07 -38.45 4.60
CA SER A 266 62.37 -39.85 4.29
C SER A 266 63.22 -39.98 3.01
N VAL A 267 62.87 -39.23 1.96
CA VAL A 267 63.66 -39.14 0.72
C VAL A 267 65.05 -38.58 0.99
N SER A 268 65.16 -37.54 1.82
CA SER A 268 66.46 -36.98 2.21
C SER A 268 67.31 -38.00 2.97
N THR A 269 66.74 -38.76 3.90
CA THR A 269 67.46 -39.84 4.59
C THR A 269 67.91 -40.93 3.63
N MET A 270 67.03 -41.37 2.71
CA MET A 270 67.39 -42.33 1.66
C MET A 270 68.53 -41.82 0.77
N HIS A 271 68.51 -40.55 0.37
CA HIS A 271 69.61 -39.94 -0.38
C HIS A 271 70.94 -39.99 0.40
N THR A 272 70.93 -39.70 1.70
CA THR A 272 72.16 -39.80 2.51
C THR A 272 72.67 -41.23 2.63
N GLU A 273 71.79 -42.22 2.76
CA GLU A 273 72.15 -43.63 2.77
C GLU A 273 72.70 -44.09 1.42
N ILE A 274 72.08 -43.68 0.31
CA ILE A 274 72.58 -43.93 -1.04
C ILE A 274 73.99 -43.36 -1.18
N SER A 275 74.21 -42.09 -0.82
CA SER A 275 75.55 -41.49 -0.89
C SER A 275 76.58 -42.20 0.00
N LYS A 276 76.16 -42.75 1.15
CA LYS A 276 77.04 -43.56 2.00
C LYS A 276 77.39 -44.88 1.34
N LEU A 277 76.40 -45.60 0.83
CA LEU A 277 76.58 -46.86 0.11
C LEU A 277 77.41 -46.69 -1.17
N GLU A 278 77.25 -45.58 -1.89
CA GLU A 278 78.07 -45.23 -3.05
C GLU A 278 79.53 -45.04 -2.67
N ARG A 279 79.81 -44.34 -1.56
CA ARG A 279 81.18 -44.21 -1.04
C ARG A 279 81.75 -45.56 -0.63
N GLU A 280 80.97 -46.37 0.08
CA GLU A 280 81.37 -47.72 0.50
C GLU A 280 81.70 -48.59 -0.72
N ARG A 281 80.84 -48.60 -1.74
CA ARG A 281 81.06 -49.25 -3.04
C ARG A 281 82.35 -48.76 -3.68
N ASP A 282 82.59 -47.45 -3.74
CA ASP A 282 83.80 -46.90 -4.34
C ASP A 282 85.07 -47.30 -3.58
N THR A 283 85.02 -47.35 -2.23
CA THR A 283 86.11 -47.92 -1.43
C THR A 283 86.32 -49.41 -1.71
N LEU A 284 85.26 -50.20 -1.78
CA LEU A 284 85.34 -51.63 -2.08
C LEU A 284 85.88 -51.86 -3.49
N LEU A 285 85.47 -51.05 -4.48
CA LEU A 285 86.00 -51.10 -5.84
C LEU A 285 87.49 -50.73 -5.89
N ARG A 286 87.94 -49.74 -5.10
CA ARG A 286 89.38 -49.45 -4.95
C ARG A 286 90.13 -50.60 -4.29
N GLN A 287 89.59 -51.18 -3.22
CA GLN A 287 90.17 -52.35 -2.56
C GLN A 287 90.21 -53.56 -3.49
N LEU A 288 89.20 -53.74 -4.35
CA LEU A 288 89.14 -54.79 -5.35
C LEU A 288 90.14 -54.52 -6.47
N ALA A 289 90.34 -53.28 -6.91
CA ALA A 289 91.41 -52.90 -7.84
C ALA A 289 92.81 -53.10 -7.23
N GLU A 290 93.00 -52.79 -5.94
CA GLU A 290 94.23 -53.07 -5.20
C GLU A 290 94.48 -54.57 -4.98
N ALA A 291 93.42 -55.37 -4.79
CA ALA A 291 93.46 -56.83 -4.71
C ALA A 291 93.69 -57.48 -6.09
N ALA A 292 93.14 -56.89 -7.17
CA ALA A 292 93.37 -57.29 -8.55
C ALA A 292 94.83 -57.05 -8.98
N ASN A 293 95.50 -56.03 -8.44
CA ASN A 293 96.94 -55.83 -8.61
C ASN A 293 97.82 -56.87 -7.87
N ARG A 294 97.25 -57.79 -7.08
CA ARG A 294 97.98 -58.80 -6.30
C ARG A 294 97.72 -60.26 -6.72
N VAL A 295 96.92 -60.54 -7.74
CA VAL A 295 96.58 -61.94 -8.10
C VAL A 295 96.62 -62.17 -9.60
N GLN A 296 97.38 -63.20 -10.01
CA GLN A 296 97.42 -63.74 -11.36
C GLN A 296 96.02 -64.20 -11.82
N THR A 297 95.71 -63.82 -13.06
CA THR A 297 94.51 -64.07 -13.84
C THR A 297 93.94 -65.49 -13.77
N LYS A 298 92.61 -65.58 -13.64
CA LYS A 298 91.79 -66.63 -14.26
C LYS A 298 90.47 -66.03 -14.74
N GLU A 299 90.28 -66.04 -16.06
CA GLU A 299 89.04 -65.63 -16.73
C GLU A 299 87.86 -66.47 -16.27
N VAL A 300 86.75 -65.81 -15.92
CA VAL A 300 85.41 -66.39 -15.98
C VAL A 300 84.50 -65.37 -16.65
N VAL A 301 83.97 -65.76 -17.80
CA VAL A 301 82.92 -65.05 -18.54
C VAL A 301 81.65 -65.09 -17.71
N VAL A 302 81.13 -63.93 -17.31
CA VAL A 302 79.76 -63.80 -16.80
C VAL A 302 78.97 -62.89 -17.73
N SER A 303 77.99 -63.52 -18.34
CA SER A 303 76.97 -63.02 -19.25
C SER A 303 75.95 -62.11 -18.56
N GLY A 304 75.56 -61.04 -19.26
CA GLY A 304 74.24 -60.41 -19.13
C GLY A 304 74.22 -59.06 -18.39
N PRO A 305 73.52 -58.04 -18.95
CA PRO A 305 73.36 -56.75 -18.27
C PRO A 305 72.46 -56.92 -17.03
N PRO A 306 72.74 -56.24 -15.91
CA PRO A 306 71.99 -56.44 -14.68
C PRO A 306 70.56 -55.88 -14.79
N GLU A 307 69.57 -56.65 -14.32
CA GLU A 307 68.14 -56.30 -14.26
C GLU A 307 67.86 -54.98 -13.51
N ASN A 308 68.82 -54.53 -12.71
CA ASN A 308 68.80 -53.32 -11.90
C ASN A 308 68.67 -52.04 -12.74
N ILE A 309 69.15 -52.04 -13.98
CA ILE A 309 69.08 -50.88 -14.89
C ILE A 309 67.69 -50.79 -15.52
N LYS A 310 67.02 -51.93 -15.77
CA LYS A 310 65.64 -51.93 -16.30
C LYS A 310 64.66 -51.40 -15.26
N HIS A 311 64.77 -51.80 -14.00
CA HIS A 311 63.88 -51.31 -12.94
C HIS A 311 64.07 -49.83 -12.60
N LEU A 312 65.30 -49.31 -12.69
CA LEU A 312 65.55 -47.86 -12.55
C LEU A 312 65.04 -47.07 -13.74
N GLN A 313 65.13 -47.62 -14.95
CA GLN A 313 64.63 -47.00 -16.16
C GLN A 313 63.09 -47.00 -16.20
N GLU A 314 62.45 -48.10 -15.78
CA GLU A 314 61.00 -48.19 -15.59
C GLU A 314 60.50 -47.23 -14.49
N ALA A 315 61.23 -47.08 -13.38
CA ALA A 315 60.89 -46.13 -12.32
C ALA A 315 61.08 -44.67 -12.78
N ALA A 316 62.14 -44.38 -13.54
CA ALA A 316 62.37 -43.07 -14.12
C ALA A 316 61.32 -42.71 -15.19
N ASP A 317 60.94 -43.66 -16.05
CA ASP A 317 59.89 -43.50 -17.05
C ASP A 317 58.51 -43.31 -16.39
N GLY A 318 58.23 -44.04 -15.30
CA GLY A 318 57.02 -43.87 -14.49
C GLY A 318 56.93 -42.50 -13.83
N LEU A 319 58.03 -42.02 -13.21
CA LEU A 319 58.12 -40.67 -12.66
C LEU A 319 58.01 -39.58 -13.74
N MET A 320 58.63 -39.78 -14.90
CA MET A 320 58.54 -38.85 -16.03
C MET A 320 57.11 -38.76 -16.56
N THR A 321 56.37 -39.87 -16.53
CA THR A 321 54.95 -39.92 -16.93
C THR A 321 54.07 -39.19 -15.92
N GLN A 322 54.28 -39.42 -14.61
CA GLN A 322 53.58 -38.68 -13.55
C GLN A 322 53.89 -37.18 -13.58
N VAL A 323 55.13 -36.79 -13.84
CA VAL A 323 55.51 -35.38 -14.00
C VAL A 323 54.82 -34.78 -15.22
N LYS A 324 54.72 -35.49 -16.35
CA LYS A 324 53.97 -35.02 -17.53
C LYS A 324 52.48 -34.87 -17.24
N GLU A 325 51.86 -35.84 -16.57
CA GLU A 325 50.44 -35.77 -16.19
C GLU A 325 50.17 -34.62 -15.22
N ALA A 326 51.01 -34.46 -14.20
CA ALA A 326 50.90 -33.36 -13.24
C ALA A 326 51.12 -31.99 -13.92
N THR A 327 52.06 -31.91 -14.88
CA THR A 327 52.28 -30.68 -15.65
C THR A 327 51.07 -30.35 -16.52
N SER A 328 50.49 -31.35 -17.19
CA SER A 328 49.28 -31.16 -18.01
C SER A 328 48.05 -30.75 -17.17
N GLN A 329 47.89 -31.32 -15.97
CA GLN A 329 46.84 -30.90 -15.02
C GLN A 329 47.08 -29.48 -14.51
N MET A 330 48.34 -29.10 -14.26
CA MET A 330 48.69 -27.75 -13.84
C MET A 330 48.37 -26.72 -14.93
N GLU A 331 48.67 -27.05 -16.19
CA GLU A 331 48.32 -26.23 -17.36
C GLU A 331 46.79 -26.10 -17.54
N SER A 332 46.04 -27.19 -17.37
CA SER A 332 44.57 -27.14 -17.49
C SER A 332 43.94 -26.32 -16.36
N LEU A 333 44.42 -26.47 -15.12
CA LEU A 333 43.95 -25.68 -13.98
C LEU A 333 44.34 -24.21 -14.11
N GLN A 334 45.52 -23.89 -14.66
CA GLN A 334 45.88 -22.50 -14.96
C GLN A 334 44.97 -21.89 -16.02
N ALA A 335 44.61 -22.64 -17.06
CA ALA A 335 43.65 -22.18 -18.06
C ALA A 335 42.24 -21.97 -17.47
N GLU A 336 41.79 -22.87 -16.59
CA GLU A 336 40.51 -22.75 -15.91
C GLU A 336 40.47 -21.53 -14.98
N VAL A 337 41.52 -21.31 -14.18
CA VAL A 337 41.66 -20.13 -13.31
C VAL A 337 41.62 -18.84 -14.14
N ALA A 338 42.35 -18.77 -15.26
CA ALA A 338 42.33 -17.60 -16.12
C ALA A 338 40.93 -17.33 -16.70
N SER A 339 40.19 -18.38 -17.08
CA SER A 339 38.82 -18.25 -17.58
C SER A 339 37.83 -17.76 -16.51
N LEU A 340 38.00 -18.23 -15.27
CA LEU A 340 37.17 -17.82 -14.14
C LEU A 340 37.48 -16.39 -13.69
N GLU A 341 38.75 -15.97 -13.74
CA GLU A 341 39.14 -14.58 -13.46
C GLU A 341 38.54 -13.61 -14.48
N GLU A 342 38.55 -13.95 -15.76
CA GLU A 342 37.94 -13.13 -16.80
C GLU A 342 36.42 -13.05 -16.65
N ARG A 343 35.76 -14.18 -16.36
CA ARG A 343 34.30 -14.20 -16.11
C ARG A 343 33.95 -13.39 -14.85
N ARG A 344 34.75 -13.48 -13.79
CA ARG A 344 34.58 -12.69 -12.57
C ARG A 344 34.73 -11.19 -12.86
N LYS A 345 35.72 -10.81 -13.67
CA LYS A 345 35.94 -9.42 -14.08
C LYS A 345 34.76 -8.87 -14.87
N GLN A 346 34.21 -9.65 -15.80
CA GLN A 346 33.02 -9.28 -16.57
C GLN A 346 31.79 -9.10 -15.66
N GLN A 347 31.57 -10.03 -14.73
CA GLN A 347 30.46 -9.93 -13.77
C GLN A 347 30.60 -8.73 -12.84
N LEU A 348 31.81 -8.43 -12.35
CA LEU A 348 32.04 -7.24 -11.53
C LEU A 348 31.76 -5.93 -12.30
N ALA A 349 32.18 -5.85 -13.56
CA ALA A 349 31.88 -4.70 -14.40
C ALA A 349 30.37 -4.53 -14.66
N GLU A 350 29.64 -5.64 -14.82
CA GLU A 350 28.18 -5.62 -14.96
C GLU A 350 27.49 -5.16 -13.68
N ILE A 351 27.95 -5.62 -12.52
CA ILE A 351 27.43 -5.19 -11.21
C ILE A 351 27.69 -3.70 -10.99
N GLU A 352 28.92 -3.23 -11.24
CA GLU A 352 29.27 -1.82 -11.08
C GLU A 352 28.45 -0.90 -11.99
N SER A 353 28.16 -1.36 -13.22
CA SER A 353 27.26 -0.66 -14.15
C SER A 353 25.83 -0.58 -13.58
N LYS A 354 25.29 -1.71 -13.07
CA LYS A 354 23.95 -1.75 -12.46
C LYS A 354 23.86 -0.86 -11.21
N GLU A 355 24.84 -0.94 -10.32
CA GLU A 355 24.91 -0.09 -9.12
C GLU A 355 24.98 1.39 -9.48
N THR A 356 25.72 1.73 -10.54
CA THR A 356 25.80 3.10 -11.05
C THR A 356 24.44 3.57 -11.55
N ILE A 357 23.74 2.76 -12.35
CA ILE A 357 22.39 3.10 -12.85
C ILE A 357 21.41 3.26 -11.68
N GLU A 358 21.43 2.34 -10.72
CA GLU A 358 20.56 2.37 -9.54
C GLU A 358 20.78 3.64 -8.70
N ARG A 359 22.04 4.02 -8.49
CA ARG A 359 22.39 5.26 -7.80
C ARG A 359 21.83 6.48 -8.53
N HIS A 360 21.95 6.56 -9.85
CA HIS A 360 21.38 7.67 -10.63
C HIS A 360 19.85 7.71 -10.53
N ILE A 361 19.17 6.56 -10.53
CA ILE A 361 17.71 6.50 -10.35
C ILE A 361 17.32 7.00 -8.95
N ARG A 362 18.06 6.60 -7.90
CA ARG A 362 17.82 7.06 -6.52
C ARG A 362 18.05 8.57 -6.38
N GLU A 363 19.10 9.11 -6.99
CA GLU A 363 19.36 10.56 -7.02
C GLU A 363 18.21 11.30 -7.73
N LEU A 364 17.76 10.82 -8.88
CA LEU A 364 16.63 11.39 -9.62
C LEU A 364 15.33 11.40 -8.79
N MET A 365 15.07 10.34 -8.00
CA MET A 365 13.92 10.28 -7.10
C MET A 365 13.98 11.35 -6.00
N VAL A 366 15.17 11.59 -5.43
CA VAL A 366 15.37 12.63 -4.41
C VAL A 366 15.11 14.02 -5.02
N ASP A 367 15.65 14.28 -6.21
CA ASP A 367 15.45 15.54 -6.92
C ASP A 367 13.98 15.76 -7.28
N PHE A 368 13.28 14.72 -7.73
CA PHE A 368 11.84 14.77 -8.00
C PHE A 368 11.03 15.05 -6.73
N GLY A 369 11.41 14.47 -5.58
CA GLY A 369 10.79 14.76 -4.29
C GLY A 369 10.93 16.25 -3.90
N SER A 370 12.13 16.81 -4.06
CA SER A 370 12.40 18.24 -3.85
C SER A 370 11.60 19.13 -4.80
N PHE A 371 11.51 18.73 -6.07
CA PHE A 371 10.69 19.39 -7.07
C PHE A 371 9.20 19.42 -6.66
N MET A 372 8.63 18.28 -6.24
CA MET A 372 7.23 18.18 -5.83
C MET A 372 6.89 19.09 -4.64
N GLN A 373 7.81 19.24 -3.68
CA GLN A 373 7.63 20.16 -2.56
C GLN A 373 7.61 21.63 -3.02
N LYS A 374 8.52 22.02 -3.92
CA LYS A 374 8.53 23.36 -4.52
C LYS A 374 7.26 23.63 -5.31
N TYR A 375 6.80 22.66 -6.10
CA TYR A 375 5.53 22.76 -6.84
C TYR A 375 4.34 23.01 -5.92
N LYS A 376 4.17 22.21 -4.85
CA LYS A 376 3.09 22.39 -3.87
C LYS A 376 3.11 23.78 -3.22
N THR A 377 4.31 24.26 -2.89
CA THR A 377 4.49 25.61 -2.33
C THR A 377 4.05 26.69 -3.31
N THR A 378 4.47 26.59 -4.58
CA THR A 378 4.09 27.52 -5.64
C THR A 378 2.59 27.47 -5.94
N GLN A 379 2.00 26.27 -6.00
CA GLN A 379 0.56 26.10 -6.17
C GLN A 379 -0.21 26.81 -5.05
N LEU A 380 0.19 26.60 -3.79
CA LEU A 380 -0.43 27.24 -2.63
C LEU A 380 -0.33 28.76 -2.68
N LEU A 381 0.81 29.31 -3.10
CA LEU A 381 0.99 30.75 -3.25
C LEU A 381 0.06 31.35 -4.33
N VAL A 382 -0.12 30.63 -5.45
CA VAL A 382 -1.01 31.09 -6.53
C VAL A 382 -2.48 30.97 -6.13
N THR A 383 -2.88 29.92 -5.42
CA THR A 383 -4.27 29.75 -4.97
C THR A 383 -4.62 30.68 -3.81
N ALA A 384 -3.71 30.89 -2.85
CA ALA A 384 -3.90 31.83 -1.74
C ALA A 384 -3.90 33.29 -2.18
N GLY A 385 -3.19 33.64 -3.26
CA GLY A 385 -3.15 34.98 -3.83
C GLY A 385 -4.41 35.42 -4.59
N GLY A 386 -5.43 34.55 -4.72
CA GLY A 386 -6.74 34.89 -5.28
C GLY A 386 -6.78 35.17 -6.79
N SER A 387 -5.66 35.06 -7.52
CA SER A 387 -5.58 35.28 -8.96
C SER A 387 -4.87 34.12 -9.67
N VAL A 388 -5.63 33.05 -9.93
CA VAL A 388 -5.14 31.85 -10.63
C VAL A 388 -5.15 32.04 -12.16
N ALA A 389 -6.06 32.89 -12.66
CA ALA A 389 -6.28 33.09 -14.10
C ALA A 389 -5.02 33.50 -14.91
N PRO A 390 -4.11 34.36 -14.43
CA PRO A 390 -2.89 34.72 -15.15
C PRO A 390 -1.89 33.56 -15.30
N PHE A 391 -1.96 32.56 -14.42
CA PHE A 391 -1.02 31.44 -14.36
C PHE A 391 -1.59 30.13 -14.91
N ALA A 392 -2.88 30.11 -15.30
CA ALA A 392 -3.56 28.91 -15.79
C ALA A 392 -2.83 28.26 -16.99
N ASN A 393 -2.36 29.06 -17.95
CA ASN A 393 -1.62 28.56 -19.10
C ASN A 393 -0.24 27.96 -18.73
N LEU A 394 0.41 28.50 -17.69
CA LEU A 394 1.67 27.96 -17.18
C LEU A 394 1.45 26.61 -16.50
N PHE A 395 0.39 26.47 -15.69
CA PHE A 395 0.04 25.19 -15.08
C PHE A 395 -0.41 24.15 -16.11
N ALA A 396 -1.12 24.55 -17.18
CA ALA A 396 -1.49 23.66 -18.27
C ALA A 396 -0.25 23.14 -19.02
N ALA A 397 0.68 24.02 -19.41
CA ALA A 397 1.94 23.62 -20.03
C ALA A 397 2.78 22.70 -19.11
N PHE A 398 2.73 22.95 -17.79
CA PHE A 398 3.37 22.11 -16.80
C PHE A 398 2.73 20.72 -16.71
N ALA A 399 1.40 20.65 -16.72
CA ALA A 399 0.64 19.41 -16.73
C ALA A 399 0.94 18.57 -17.98
N ASP A 400 1.08 19.20 -19.15
CA ASP A 400 1.47 18.50 -20.39
C ASP A 400 2.87 17.89 -20.30
N HIS A 401 3.85 18.62 -19.74
CA HIS A 401 5.21 18.10 -19.55
C HIS A 401 5.24 16.93 -18.56
N VAL A 402 4.50 17.04 -17.46
CA VAL A 402 4.36 15.95 -16.47
C VAL A 402 3.63 14.75 -17.10
N GLY A 403 2.63 14.99 -17.95
CA GLY A 403 1.93 13.96 -18.70
C GLY A 403 2.86 13.18 -19.64
N SER A 404 3.70 13.87 -20.41
CA SER A 404 4.70 13.24 -21.28
C SER A 404 5.71 12.43 -20.47
N PHE A 405 6.26 13.03 -19.41
CA PHE A 405 7.20 12.35 -18.51
C PHE A 405 6.58 11.09 -17.86
N HIS A 406 5.31 11.15 -17.45
CA HIS A 406 4.62 10.01 -16.88
C HIS A 406 4.45 8.87 -17.89
N GLN A 407 4.14 9.18 -19.15
CA GLN A 407 4.06 8.18 -20.21
C GLN A 407 5.41 7.52 -20.50
N GLU A 408 6.48 8.31 -20.56
CA GLU A 408 7.85 7.80 -20.74
C GLU A 408 8.28 6.90 -19.56
N LEU A 409 7.94 7.28 -18.34
CA LEU A 409 8.23 6.50 -17.14
C LEU A 409 7.46 5.17 -17.14
N LEU A 410 6.19 5.16 -17.51
CA LEU A 410 5.40 3.93 -17.66
C LEU A 410 5.95 3.05 -18.79
N ALA A 411 6.38 3.64 -19.90
CA ALA A 411 7.00 2.89 -20.99
C ALA A 411 8.32 2.23 -20.54
N ALA A 412 9.14 2.94 -19.75
CA ALA A 412 10.39 2.39 -19.20
C ALA A 412 10.13 1.30 -18.15
N ALA A 413 9.11 1.47 -17.30
CA ALA A 413 8.73 0.49 -16.29
C ALA A 413 8.15 -0.81 -16.89
N ASN A 414 7.48 -0.70 -18.04
CA ASN A 414 6.88 -1.82 -18.75
C ASN A 414 7.79 -2.44 -19.82
N ALA A 415 9.01 -1.90 -20.01
CA ALA A 415 10.02 -2.45 -20.90
C ALA A 415 10.71 -3.65 -20.23
N THR A 416 9.96 -4.74 -20.04
CA THR A 416 10.48 -6.07 -19.66
C THR A 416 10.62 -6.96 -20.88
#